data_AF-A0A3A8IJY8-F1
#
_entry.id   AF-A0A3A8IJY8-F1
#
_cell.length_a   1.000
_cell.length_b   1.000
_cell.length_c   1.000
_cell.angle_alpha   90.00
_cell.angle_beta   90.00
_cell.angle_gamma   90.00
#
_symmetry.space_group_name_H-M   'P 1'
#
loop_
_entity.id
_entity.type
_entity.pdbx_description
1 polymer ?
#
loop_
_entity_poly.entity_id
_entity_poly.type
_entity_poly.pdbx_seq_one_letter_code
_entity_poly.pdbx_strand_id
1 'polypeptide(L)'
;MPNVSLQVEARTASIASASVQALYEDPFWAARYGLQRARRFGDEDAVFHVRYLVQALDASRPAILEDYARWLRTLLVTRGMCSLHLDQHFEGLTRALQAQGFGPDSLPYTYVQSARQALHYKEGPAHAVESDAAAIISAVVRRTEGPLPAGSRPRLEQEVRLQLSYLSDALALGRADLWDAHLQWYAGFWPQRGLSPLTLVQTLDALKATLDGHSEALTLLARTPDSWEETYS
;
A
#
# COMPACT_ATOMS: atom_id res chain seq x y z
N MET A 1 -27.81 -11.75 -22.23
CA MET A 1 -26.47 -11.12 -22.14
C MET A 1 -25.55 -12.10 -21.42
N PRO A 2 -24.29 -12.30 -21.84
CA PRO A 2 -23.38 -13.18 -21.13
C PRO A 2 -23.24 -12.70 -19.69
N ASN A 3 -23.28 -13.61 -18.72
CA ASN A 3 -23.04 -13.30 -17.31
C ASN A 3 -21.70 -12.53 -17.20
N VAL A 4 -21.71 -11.37 -16.53
CA VAL A 4 -20.54 -10.50 -16.43
C VAL A 4 -19.35 -11.22 -15.79
N SER A 5 -19.60 -12.16 -14.88
CA SER A 5 -18.58 -13.02 -14.28
C SER A 5 -17.85 -13.86 -15.33
N LEU A 6 -18.58 -14.51 -16.24
CA LEU A 6 -18.00 -15.30 -17.34
C LEU A 6 -17.16 -14.44 -18.29
N GLN A 7 -17.54 -13.18 -18.50
CA GLN A 7 -16.76 -12.25 -19.32
C GLN A 7 -15.44 -11.87 -18.64
N VAL A 8 -15.46 -11.64 -17.32
CA VAL A 8 -14.25 -11.39 -16.52
C VAL A 8 -13.39 -12.64 -16.47
N GLU A 9 -13.98 -13.80 -16.22
CA GLU A 9 -13.31 -15.10 -16.12
C GLU A 9 -12.56 -15.43 -17.42
N ALA A 10 -13.22 -15.29 -18.58
CA ALA A 10 -12.62 -15.53 -19.89
C ALA A 10 -11.41 -14.61 -20.19
N ARG A 11 -11.32 -13.47 -19.50
CA ARG A 11 -10.23 -12.48 -19.65
C ARG A 11 -9.22 -12.51 -18.50
N THR A 12 -9.31 -13.50 -17.60
CA THR A 12 -8.50 -13.57 -16.37
C THR A 12 -7.02 -13.37 -16.62
N ALA A 13 -6.43 -14.10 -17.57
CA ALA A 13 -5.00 -14.02 -17.83
C ALA A 13 -4.55 -12.62 -18.28
N SER A 14 -5.34 -11.97 -19.15
CA SER A 14 -5.05 -10.63 -19.65
C SER A 14 -5.23 -9.57 -18.55
N ILE A 15 -6.32 -9.65 -17.77
CA ILE A 15 -6.60 -8.72 -16.67
C ILE A 15 -5.52 -8.84 -15.59
N ALA A 16 -5.23 -10.06 -15.15
CA ALA A 16 -4.23 -10.32 -14.11
C ALA A 16 -2.84 -9.81 -14.54
N SER A 17 -2.37 -10.21 -15.72
CA SER A 17 -1.06 -9.77 -16.22
C SER A 17 -0.95 -8.24 -16.33
N ALA A 18 -1.98 -7.58 -16.86
CA ALA A 18 -2.01 -6.12 -16.99
C ALA A 18 -2.08 -5.39 -15.63
N SER A 19 -2.69 -6.01 -14.61
CA SER A 19 -2.90 -5.37 -13.31
C SER A 19 -1.62 -5.10 -12.52
N VAL A 20 -0.55 -5.87 -12.75
CA VAL A 20 0.68 -5.80 -11.95
C VAL A 20 1.87 -5.14 -12.66
N GLN A 21 1.81 -4.89 -13.98
CA GLN A 21 2.97 -4.41 -14.73
C GLN A 21 3.57 -3.12 -14.16
N ALA A 22 2.71 -2.12 -13.89
CA ALA A 22 3.15 -0.84 -13.34
C ALA A 22 3.74 -0.96 -11.92
N LEU A 23 3.35 -1.99 -11.14
CA LEU A 23 3.93 -2.21 -9.82
C LEU A 23 5.41 -2.56 -9.95
N TYR A 24 5.78 -3.39 -10.92
CA TYR A 24 7.17 -3.83 -11.10
C TYR A 24 8.13 -2.73 -11.58
N GLU A 25 7.62 -1.54 -11.89
CA GLU A 25 8.44 -0.36 -12.14
C GLU A 25 8.99 0.27 -10.85
N ASP A 26 8.33 0.03 -9.70
CA ASP A 26 8.83 0.48 -8.41
C ASP A 26 10.02 -0.40 -7.97
N PRO A 27 11.22 0.18 -7.74
CA PRO A 27 12.39 -0.59 -7.28
C PRO A 27 12.16 -1.30 -5.93
N PHE A 28 11.16 -0.88 -5.15
CA PHE A 28 10.78 -1.50 -3.87
C PHE A 28 10.60 -3.01 -4.01
N TRP A 29 9.88 -3.49 -5.03
CA TRP A 29 9.55 -4.91 -5.13
C TRP A 29 10.77 -5.78 -5.39
N ALA A 30 11.64 -5.33 -6.28
CA ALA A 30 12.89 -6.03 -6.58
C ALA A 30 13.83 -6.01 -5.38
N ALA A 31 13.95 -4.87 -4.69
CA ALA A 31 14.80 -4.73 -3.51
C ALA A 31 14.29 -5.56 -2.32
N ARG A 32 12.97 -5.60 -2.11
CA ARG A 32 12.35 -6.23 -0.93
C ARG A 32 12.27 -7.75 -1.05
N TYR A 33 11.91 -8.24 -2.23
CA TYR A 33 11.57 -9.65 -2.42
C TYR A 33 12.48 -10.37 -3.41
N GLY A 34 13.31 -9.64 -4.17
CA GLY A 34 14.06 -10.15 -5.30
C GLY A 34 13.20 -10.23 -6.56
N LEU A 35 13.75 -9.84 -7.71
CA LEU A 35 13.00 -9.66 -8.96
C LEU A 35 12.21 -10.91 -9.39
N GLN A 36 12.84 -12.09 -9.36
CA GLN A 36 12.20 -13.33 -9.79
C GLN A 36 11.02 -13.71 -8.88
N ARG A 37 11.21 -13.56 -7.57
CA ARG A 37 10.21 -13.91 -6.56
C ARG A 37 9.06 -12.91 -6.56
N ALA A 38 9.36 -11.61 -6.64
CA ALA A 38 8.36 -10.54 -6.74
C ALA A 38 7.44 -10.73 -7.95
N ARG A 39 8.01 -11.08 -9.11
CA ARG A 39 7.23 -11.37 -10.32
C ARG A 39 6.37 -12.61 -10.16
N ARG A 40 6.98 -13.73 -9.79
CA ARG A 40 6.23 -14.99 -9.64
C ARG A 40 5.03 -14.86 -8.70
N PHE A 41 5.24 -14.38 -7.47
CA PHE A 41 4.15 -14.31 -6.49
C PHE A 41 3.19 -13.16 -6.78
N GLY A 42 3.66 -12.03 -7.33
CA GLY A 42 2.75 -10.96 -7.75
C GLY A 42 1.84 -11.38 -8.92
N ASP A 43 2.36 -12.15 -9.88
CA ASP A 43 1.56 -12.72 -10.98
C ASP A 43 0.54 -13.75 -10.45
N GLU A 44 0.95 -14.60 -9.49
CA GLU A 44 0.05 -15.55 -8.82
C GLU A 44 -1.07 -14.81 -8.05
N ASP A 45 -0.74 -13.79 -7.26
CA ASP A 45 -1.70 -12.97 -6.51
C ASP A 45 -2.67 -12.23 -7.42
N ALA A 46 -2.20 -11.69 -8.56
CA ALA A 46 -3.05 -11.03 -9.55
C ALA A 46 -4.15 -11.97 -10.08
N VAL A 47 -3.83 -13.24 -10.32
CA VAL A 47 -4.82 -14.24 -10.73
C VAL A 47 -5.82 -14.51 -9.60
N PHE A 48 -5.36 -14.59 -8.35
CA PHE A 48 -6.26 -14.75 -7.20
C PHE A 48 -7.22 -13.57 -7.03
N HIS A 49 -6.76 -12.33 -7.21
CA HIS A 49 -7.63 -11.14 -7.14
C HIS A 49 -8.78 -11.23 -8.15
N VAL A 50 -8.48 -11.62 -9.40
CA VAL A 50 -9.51 -11.80 -10.43
C VAL A 50 -10.45 -12.97 -10.10
N ARG A 51 -9.93 -14.08 -9.57
CA ARG A 51 -10.77 -15.23 -9.17
C ARG A 51 -11.75 -14.87 -8.06
N TYR A 52 -11.32 -14.13 -7.04
CA TYR A 52 -12.23 -13.67 -5.99
C TYR A 52 -13.25 -12.66 -6.52
N LEU A 53 -12.87 -11.82 -7.49
CA LEU A 53 -13.82 -10.95 -8.18
C LEU A 53 -14.88 -11.76 -8.94
N VAL A 54 -14.48 -12.78 -9.69
CA VAL A 54 -15.42 -13.69 -10.39
C VAL A 54 -16.36 -14.36 -9.40
N GLN A 55 -15.85 -14.92 -8.29
CA GLN A 55 -16.69 -15.54 -7.25
C GLN A 55 -17.69 -14.56 -6.63
N ALA A 56 -17.25 -13.32 -6.36
CA ALA A 56 -18.12 -12.28 -5.85
C ALA A 56 -19.25 -11.95 -6.85
N LEU A 57 -18.91 -11.82 -8.14
CA LEU A 57 -19.87 -11.54 -9.22
C LEU A 57 -20.87 -12.70 -9.41
N ASP A 58 -20.41 -13.95 -9.43
CA ASP A 58 -21.26 -15.13 -9.54
C ASP A 58 -22.26 -15.22 -8.39
N ALA A 59 -21.80 -14.93 -7.18
CA ALA A 59 -22.64 -14.93 -5.99
C ALA A 59 -23.48 -13.64 -5.84
N SER A 60 -23.27 -12.62 -6.69
CA SER A 60 -23.83 -11.28 -6.52
C SER A 60 -23.60 -10.69 -5.12
N ARG A 61 -22.40 -10.93 -4.56
CA ARG A 61 -22.04 -10.60 -3.18
C ARG A 61 -20.66 -9.92 -3.14
N PRO A 62 -20.59 -8.57 -3.11
CA PRO A 62 -19.30 -7.85 -3.04
C PRO A 62 -18.52 -8.19 -1.77
N ALA A 63 -19.23 -8.54 -0.68
CA ALA A 63 -18.65 -8.97 0.59
C ALA A 63 -17.60 -10.10 0.45
N ILE A 64 -17.71 -10.98 -0.56
CA ILE A 64 -16.72 -12.04 -0.81
C ILE A 64 -15.34 -11.45 -1.11
N LEU A 65 -15.29 -10.41 -1.95
CA LEU A 65 -14.03 -9.73 -2.30
C LEU A 65 -13.55 -8.83 -1.15
N GLU A 66 -14.47 -8.21 -0.39
CA GLU A 66 -14.14 -7.41 0.80
C GLU A 66 -13.53 -8.26 1.92
N ASP A 67 -14.10 -9.43 2.20
CA ASP A 67 -13.58 -10.40 3.18
C ASP A 67 -12.20 -10.90 2.75
N TYR A 68 -12.02 -11.20 1.46
CA TYR A 68 -10.72 -11.54 0.89
C TYR A 68 -9.69 -10.43 1.08
N ALA A 69 -10.04 -9.17 0.77
CA ALA A 69 -9.16 -8.02 0.95
C ALA A 69 -8.72 -7.85 2.41
N ARG A 70 -9.66 -7.94 3.36
CA ARG A 70 -9.37 -7.84 4.80
C ARG A 70 -8.47 -8.98 5.30
N TRP A 71 -8.76 -10.21 4.90
CA TRP A 71 -7.94 -11.37 5.24
C TRP A 71 -6.53 -11.24 4.65
N LEU A 72 -6.44 -10.89 3.38
CA LEU A 72 -5.17 -10.78 2.67
C LEU A 72 -4.31 -9.66 3.24
N ARG A 73 -4.90 -8.51 3.61
CA ARG A 73 -4.21 -7.42 4.33
C ARG A 73 -3.48 -7.95 5.56
N THR A 74 -4.19 -8.64 6.46
CA THR A 74 -3.57 -9.20 7.68
C THR A 74 -2.42 -10.15 7.35
N LEU A 75 -2.59 -10.99 6.33
CA LEU A 75 -1.57 -11.94 5.89
C LEU A 75 -0.33 -11.25 5.32
N LEU A 76 -0.49 -10.28 4.42
CA LEU A 76 0.60 -9.61 3.71
C LEU A 76 1.37 -8.64 4.61
N VAL A 77 0.69 -8.00 5.57
CA VAL A 77 1.34 -7.17 6.59
C VAL A 77 2.39 -7.97 7.35
N THR A 78 2.07 -9.20 7.77
CA THR A 78 3.05 -10.08 8.43
C THR A 78 4.19 -10.57 7.52
N ARG A 79 4.11 -10.30 6.21
CA ARG A 79 5.14 -10.63 5.20
C ARG A 79 5.88 -9.40 4.69
N GLY A 80 5.75 -8.27 5.40
CA GLY A 80 6.50 -7.06 5.12
C GLY A 80 5.93 -6.20 4.00
N MET A 81 4.66 -6.42 3.60
CA MET A 81 3.88 -5.46 2.80
C MET A 81 3.05 -4.57 3.73
N CYS A 82 2.31 -3.61 3.17
CA CYS A 82 1.37 -2.78 3.90
C CYS A 82 0.04 -2.70 3.12
N SER A 83 -1.00 -2.16 3.75
CA SER A 83 -2.32 -1.97 3.15
C SER A 83 -2.29 -1.15 1.86
N LEU A 84 -1.42 -0.12 1.79
CA LEU A 84 -1.24 0.67 0.58
C LEU A 84 -0.74 -0.18 -0.59
N HIS A 85 0.17 -1.12 -0.34
CA HIS A 85 0.62 -2.03 -1.39
C HIS A 85 -0.55 -2.86 -1.95
N LEU A 86 -1.39 -3.40 -1.07
CA LEU A 86 -2.58 -4.16 -1.51
C LEU A 86 -3.59 -3.26 -2.24
N ASP A 87 -3.77 -2.01 -1.82
CA ASP A 87 -4.60 -1.05 -2.52
C ASP A 87 -4.07 -0.78 -3.95
N GLN A 88 -2.76 -0.64 -4.12
CA GLN A 88 -2.12 -0.46 -5.43
C GLN A 88 -2.34 -1.67 -6.37
N HIS A 89 -2.38 -2.89 -5.83
CA HIS A 89 -2.76 -4.08 -6.60
C HIS A 89 -4.22 -3.98 -7.10
N PHE A 90 -5.16 -3.58 -6.23
CA PHE A 90 -6.55 -3.39 -6.65
C PHE A 90 -6.75 -2.18 -7.57
N GLU A 91 -5.94 -1.13 -7.44
CA GLU A 91 -5.91 -0.02 -8.38
C GLU A 91 -5.43 -0.49 -9.77
N GLY A 92 -4.38 -1.30 -9.81
CA GLY A 92 -3.91 -1.96 -11.03
C GLY A 92 -4.99 -2.84 -11.67
N LEU A 93 -5.71 -3.63 -10.86
CA LEU A 93 -6.85 -4.42 -11.32
C LEU A 93 -7.97 -3.54 -11.87
N THR A 94 -8.26 -2.42 -11.22
CA THR A 94 -9.24 -1.43 -11.69
C THR A 94 -8.88 -0.92 -13.09
N ARG A 95 -7.63 -0.51 -13.29
CA ARG A 95 -7.14 -0.02 -14.60
C ARG A 95 -7.22 -1.12 -15.67
N ALA A 96 -6.83 -2.35 -15.33
CA ALA A 96 -6.90 -3.49 -16.24
C ALA A 96 -8.35 -3.82 -16.65
N LEU A 97 -9.30 -3.76 -15.70
CA LEU A 97 -10.73 -3.93 -15.96
C LEU A 97 -11.27 -2.85 -16.91
N GLN A 98 -10.94 -1.59 -16.66
CA GLN A 98 -11.34 -0.47 -17.51
C GLN A 98 -10.85 -0.64 -18.95
N ALA A 99 -9.59 -1.06 -19.14
CA ALA A 99 -9.03 -1.34 -20.45
C ALA A 99 -9.76 -2.49 -21.20
N GLN A 100 -10.45 -3.36 -20.47
CA GLN A 100 -11.27 -4.45 -21.02
C GLN A 100 -12.76 -4.08 -21.17
N GLY A 101 -13.11 -2.80 -21.00
CA GLY A 101 -14.47 -2.28 -21.13
C GLY A 101 -15.33 -2.33 -19.86
N PHE A 102 -14.76 -2.72 -18.71
CA PHE A 102 -15.44 -2.70 -17.42
C PHE A 102 -15.19 -1.35 -16.71
N GLY A 103 -15.88 -0.31 -17.18
CA GLY A 103 -15.78 1.06 -16.67
C GLY A 103 -16.43 1.30 -15.30
N PRO A 104 -16.44 2.56 -14.81
CA PRO A 104 -16.98 2.93 -13.49
C PRO A 104 -18.41 2.45 -13.20
N ASP A 105 -19.26 2.38 -14.23
CA ASP A 105 -20.67 1.96 -14.10
C ASP A 105 -20.87 0.43 -14.15
N SER A 106 -19.79 -0.35 -14.19
CA SER A 106 -19.84 -1.81 -14.28
C SER A 106 -19.68 -2.48 -12.91
N LEU A 107 -20.40 -3.60 -12.69
CA LEU A 107 -20.29 -4.38 -11.45
C LEU A 107 -18.85 -4.80 -11.10
N PRO A 108 -18.00 -5.25 -12.05
CA PRO A 108 -16.61 -5.59 -11.73
C PRO A 108 -15.84 -4.41 -11.14
N TYR A 109 -16.01 -3.22 -11.71
CA TYR A 109 -15.38 -2.00 -11.19
C TYR A 109 -15.89 -1.68 -9.78
N THR A 110 -17.22 -1.68 -9.58
CA THR A 110 -17.84 -1.39 -8.28
C THR A 110 -17.35 -2.36 -7.19
N TYR A 111 -17.24 -3.65 -7.51
CA TYR A 111 -16.82 -4.66 -6.53
C TYR A 111 -15.36 -4.47 -6.12
N VAL A 112 -14.47 -4.14 -7.07
CA VAL A 112 -13.08 -3.80 -6.74
C VAL A 112 -13.00 -2.53 -5.89
N GLN A 113 -13.79 -1.49 -6.17
CA GLN A 113 -13.82 -0.30 -5.29
C GLN A 113 -14.31 -0.64 -3.88
N SER A 114 -15.30 -1.53 -3.74
CA SER A 114 -15.76 -1.99 -2.41
C SER A 114 -14.64 -2.70 -1.65
N ALA A 115 -13.85 -3.54 -2.34
CA ALA A 115 -12.72 -4.23 -1.75
C ALA A 115 -11.60 -3.27 -1.31
N ARG A 116 -11.31 -2.24 -2.11
CA ARG A 116 -10.38 -1.15 -1.74
C ARG A 116 -10.88 -0.41 -0.51
N GLN A 117 -12.16 -0.06 -0.46
CA GLN A 117 -12.75 0.58 0.72
C GLN A 117 -12.67 -0.30 1.97
N ALA A 118 -12.76 -1.62 1.82
CA ALA A 118 -12.64 -2.58 2.91
C ALA A 118 -11.21 -2.72 3.46
N LEU A 119 -10.20 -2.18 2.79
CA LEU A 119 -8.82 -2.12 3.31
C LEU A 119 -8.64 -1.08 4.40
N HIS A 120 -9.54 -0.11 4.55
CA HIS A 120 -9.46 0.89 5.60
C HIS A 120 -9.87 0.30 6.96
N TYR A 121 -9.15 0.69 8.00
CA TYR A 121 -9.55 0.39 9.37
C TYR A 121 -10.81 1.17 9.72
N LYS A 122 -11.75 0.51 10.42
CA LYS A 122 -13.05 1.11 10.78
C LYS A 122 -13.04 1.78 12.15
N GLU A 123 -12.09 1.43 13.00
CA GLU A 123 -11.99 1.88 14.38
C GLU A 123 -10.56 1.76 14.91
N GLY A 124 -10.33 2.34 16.10
CA GLY A 124 -9.07 2.28 16.80
C GLY A 124 -8.00 3.25 16.29
N PRO A 125 -6.76 3.17 16.84
CA PRO A 125 -5.70 4.12 16.53
C PRO A 125 -5.29 4.17 15.07
N ALA A 126 -5.31 3.03 14.38
CA ALA A 126 -5.01 2.96 12.95
C ALA A 126 -6.04 3.73 12.11
N HIS A 127 -7.33 3.60 12.43
CA HIS A 127 -8.39 4.37 11.77
C HIS A 127 -8.25 5.88 11.98
N ALA A 128 -7.87 6.31 13.19
CA ALA A 128 -7.62 7.72 13.47
C ALA A 128 -6.49 8.27 12.59
N VAL A 129 -5.37 7.54 12.49
CA VAL A 129 -4.24 7.93 11.60
C VAL A 129 -4.66 7.95 10.13
N GLU A 130 -5.42 6.96 9.66
CA GLU A 130 -5.91 6.91 8.27
C GLU A 130 -6.84 8.08 7.94
N SER A 131 -7.70 8.46 8.89
CA SER A 131 -8.67 9.57 8.72
C SER A 131 -7.96 10.92 8.54
N ASP A 132 -6.84 11.12 9.24
CA ASP A 132 -6.05 12.35 9.19
C ASP A 132 -4.90 12.28 8.17
N ALA A 133 -4.74 11.16 7.46
CA ALA A 133 -3.59 10.89 6.59
C ALA A 133 -3.34 11.98 5.54
N ALA A 134 -4.39 12.54 4.92
CA ALA A 134 -4.24 13.60 3.93
C ALA A 134 -3.65 14.89 4.54
N ALA A 135 -4.10 15.26 5.74
CA ALA A 135 -3.58 16.43 6.45
C ALA A 135 -2.14 16.21 6.91
N ILE A 136 -1.85 15.01 7.45
CA ILE A 136 -0.51 14.59 7.86
C ILE A 136 0.46 14.62 6.67
N ILE A 137 0.13 13.96 5.55
CA ILE A 137 0.95 13.93 4.34
C ILE A 137 1.25 15.35 3.86
N SER A 138 0.22 16.20 3.76
CA SER A 138 0.38 17.58 3.33
C SER A 138 1.31 18.37 4.25
N ALA A 139 1.21 18.17 5.56
CA ALA A 139 2.05 18.84 6.55
C ALA A 139 3.52 18.37 6.50
N VAL A 140 3.76 17.06 6.37
CA VAL A 140 5.10 16.50 6.23
C VAL A 140 5.77 17.02 4.96
N VAL A 141 5.07 16.94 3.82
CA VAL A 141 5.59 17.38 2.52
C VAL A 141 5.99 18.85 2.56
N ARG A 142 5.13 19.74 3.09
CA ARG A 142 5.47 21.16 3.23
C ARG A 142 6.72 21.41 4.07
N ARG A 143 6.98 20.57 5.08
CA ARG A 143 8.13 20.70 5.97
C ARG A 143 9.43 20.21 5.33
N THR A 144 9.36 19.22 4.45
CA THR A 144 10.55 18.50 3.95
C THR A 144 10.84 18.71 2.46
N GLU A 145 9.95 19.33 1.69
CA GLU A 145 10.14 19.47 0.24
C GLU A 145 11.18 20.53 -0.17
N GLY A 146 11.48 21.50 0.68
CA GLY A 146 12.34 22.65 0.36
C GLY A 146 13.73 22.27 -0.20
N PRO A 147 14.45 21.28 0.36
CA PRO A 147 15.74 20.83 -0.14
C PRO A 147 15.67 19.96 -1.41
N LEU A 148 14.49 19.56 -1.86
CA LEU A 148 14.34 18.57 -2.94
C LEU A 148 14.38 19.22 -4.33
N PRO A 149 14.80 18.46 -5.36
CA PRO A 149 14.67 18.89 -6.75
C PRO A 149 13.22 19.20 -7.14
N ALA A 150 13.07 20.09 -8.12
CA ALA A 150 11.76 20.36 -8.72
C ALA A 150 11.13 19.07 -9.27
N GLY A 151 9.84 18.86 -8.98
CA GLY A 151 9.11 17.66 -9.40
C GLY A 151 9.23 16.45 -8.45
N SER A 152 10.00 16.53 -7.36
CA SER A 152 10.09 15.45 -6.36
C SER A 152 8.86 15.30 -5.47
N ARG A 153 7.97 16.31 -5.45
CA ARG A 153 6.80 16.36 -4.56
C ARG A 153 5.88 15.12 -4.65
N PRO A 154 5.46 14.65 -5.84
CA PRO A 154 4.59 13.47 -5.91
C PRO A 154 5.24 12.22 -5.34
N ARG A 155 6.55 12.07 -5.52
CA ARG A 155 7.30 10.95 -4.95
C ARG A 155 7.40 11.05 -3.43
N LEU A 156 7.70 12.23 -2.90
CA LEU A 156 7.67 12.46 -1.46
C LEU A 156 6.29 12.17 -0.86
N GLU A 157 5.21 12.62 -1.49
CA GLU A 157 3.85 12.30 -1.07
C GLU A 157 3.58 10.78 -1.03
N GLN A 158 4.09 10.03 -2.03
CA GLN A 158 4.01 8.57 -2.05
C GLN A 158 4.81 7.94 -0.91
N GLU A 159 6.01 8.43 -0.60
CA GLU A 159 6.79 7.92 0.53
C GLU A 159 6.10 8.13 1.86
N VAL A 160 5.57 9.32 2.11
CA VAL A 160 4.90 9.63 3.38
C VAL A 160 3.65 8.77 3.53
N ARG A 161 2.87 8.59 2.45
CA ARG A 161 1.72 7.70 2.43
C ARG A 161 2.13 6.25 2.74
N LEU A 162 3.25 5.80 2.18
CA LEU A 162 3.77 4.45 2.43
C LEU A 162 4.15 4.26 3.90
N GLN A 163 4.88 5.20 4.50
CA GLN A 163 5.25 5.13 5.92
C GLN A 163 4.01 5.13 6.82
N LEU A 164 3.02 5.98 6.52
CA LEU A 164 1.74 5.99 7.23
C LEU A 164 0.98 4.67 7.14
N SER A 165 1.00 4.00 5.98
CA SER A 165 0.35 2.69 5.83
C SER A 165 1.02 1.64 6.70
N TYR A 166 2.35 1.55 6.72
CA TYR A 166 3.08 0.62 7.59
C TYR A 166 2.82 0.91 9.08
N LEU A 167 2.78 2.18 9.46
CA LEU A 167 2.46 2.62 10.82
C LEU A 167 1.04 2.21 11.21
N SER A 168 0.05 2.46 10.35
CA SER A 168 -1.35 2.10 10.58
C SER A 168 -1.54 0.59 10.72
N ASP A 169 -0.87 -0.20 9.87
CA ASP A 169 -0.94 -1.65 9.92
C ASP A 169 -0.33 -2.23 11.20
N ALA A 170 0.82 -1.70 11.62
CA ALA A 170 1.47 -2.10 12.87
C ALA A 170 0.62 -1.74 14.10
N LEU A 171 -0.03 -0.56 14.08
CA LEU A 171 -0.97 -0.14 15.12
C LEU A 171 -2.18 -1.08 15.19
N ALA A 172 -2.79 -1.37 14.04
CA ALA A 172 -3.99 -2.20 14.00
C ALA A 172 -3.75 -3.64 14.46
N LEU A 173 -2.55 -4.19 14.22
CA LEU A 173 -2.17 -5.52 14.68
C LEU A 173 -1.59 -5.52 16.11
N GLY A 174 -1.30 -4.36 16.69
CA GLY A 174 -0.57 -4.26 17.95
C GLY A 174 0.83 -4.85 17.88
N ARG A 175 1.49 -4.75 16.71
CA ARG A 175 2.74 -5.44 16.38
C ARG A 175 3.85 -4.44 16.04
N ALA A 176 4.45 -3.88 17.10
CA ALA A 176 5.52 -2.90 16.96
C ALA A 176 6.75 -3.44 16.21
N ASP A 177 7.03 -4.74 16.35
CA ASP A 177 8.13 -5.41 15.66
C ASP A 177 8.01 -5.37 14.13
N LEU A 178 6.79 -5.29 13.58
CA LEU A 178 6.59 -5.14 12.13
C LEU A 178 7.02 -3.76 11.64
N TRP A 179 6.76 -2.72 12.42
CA TRP A 179 7.23 -1.36 12.16
C TRP A 179 8.76 -1.28 12.25
N ASP A 180 9.33 -1.84 13.33
CA ASP A 180 10.77 -1.87 13.55
C ASP A 180 11.49 -2.60 12.40
N ALA A 181 10.97 -3.77 11.98
CA ALA A 181 11.52 -4.54 10.86
C ALA A 181 11.39 -3.82 9.51
N HIS A 182 10.31 -3.08 9.29
CA HIS A 182 10.15 -2.24 8.10
C HIS A 182 11.20 -1.13 8.08
N LEU A 183 11.30 -0.32 9.13
CA LEU A 183 12.27 0.77 9.20
C LEU A 183 13.71 0.30 9.01
N GLN A 184 14.10 -0.78 9.70
CA GLN A 184 15.45 -1.35 9.59
C GLN A 184 15.82 -1.69 8.14
N TRP A 185 14.88 -2.29 7.40
CA TRP A 185 15.09 -2.61 5.99
C TRP A 185 15.03 -1.35 5.10
N TYR A 186 14.05 -0.48 5.35
CA TYR A 186 13.78 0.70 4.54
C TYR A 186 14.93 1.72 4.59
N ALA A 187 15.66 1.76 5.71
CA ALA A 187 16.90 2.51 5.90
C ALA A 187 17.86 2.38 4.71
N GLY A 188 18.24 1.14 4.39
CA GLY A 188 19.19 0.83 3.33
C GLY A 188 18.58 0.96 1.93
N PHE A 189 17.25 0.92 1.82
CA PHE A 189 16.53 1.11 0.57
C PHE A 189 16.32 2.58 0.21
N TRP A 190 16.21 3.48 1.20
CA TRP A 190 15.90 4.90 1.01
C TRP A 190 16.70 5.61 -0.08
N PRO A 191 18.03 5.40 -0.23
CA PRO A 191 18.80 6.04 -1.30
C PRO A 191 18.26 5.76 -2.71
N GLN A 192 17.59 4.62 -2.93
CA GLN A 192 17.01 4.25 -4.22
C GLN A 192 15.72 5.02 -4.55
N ARG A 193 15.14 5.76 -3.59
CA ARG A 193 13.96 6.61 -3.86
C ARG A 193 14.31 7.92 -4.57
N GLY A 194 15.59 8.27 -4.66
CA GLY A 194 16.01 9.48 -5.38
C GLY A 194 15.43 10.76 -4.77
N LEU A 195 15.33 10.80 -3.44
CA LEU A 195 14.90 11.96 -2.65
C LEU A 195 16.07 12.66 -1.95
N SER A 196 17.31 12.40 -2.38
CA SER A 196 18.48 13.12 -1.87
C SER A 196 18.30 14.64 -2.07
N PRO A 197 18.66 15.48 -1.07
CA PRO A 197 19.38 15.13 0.17
C PRO A 197 18.50 14.75 1.37
N LEU A 198 17.18 14.67 1.21
CA LEU A 198 16.27 14.29 2.30
C LEU A 198 16.58 12.87 2.78
N THR A 199 16.73 12.67 4.08
CA THR A 199 16.94 11.36 4.70
C THR A 199 15.63 10.74 5.17
N LEU A 200 15.64 9.42 5.40
CA LEU A 200 14.51 8.73 6.02
C LEU A 200 14.23 9.30 7.42
N VAL A 201 15.28 9.53 8.22
CA VAL A 201 15.17 10.10 9.57
C VAL A 201 14.47 11.46 9.55
N GLN A 202 14.87 12.37 8.66
CA GLN A 202 14.21 13.68 8.51
C GLN A 202 12.72 13.54 8.14
N THR A 203 12.39 12.54 7.33
CA THR A 203 10.99 12.23 6.98
C THR A 203 10.20 11.71 8.18
N LEU A 204 10.80 10.83 8.99
CA LEU A 204 10.19 10.29 10.21
C LEU A 204 10.04 11.34 11.31
N ASP A 205 11.01 12.25 11.47
CA ASP A 205 10.94 13.37 12.40
C ASP A 205 9.81 14.33 12.01
N ALA A 206 9.70 14.65 10.71
CA ALA A 206 8.60 15.45 10.21
C ALA A 206 7.25 14.75 10.43
N LEU A 207 7.18 13.44 10.23
CA LEU A 207 5.98 12.64 10.49
C LEU A 207 5.59 12.70 11.98
N LYS A 208 6.55 12.44 12.89
CA LYS A 208 6.36 12.53 14.33
C LYS A 208 5.82 13.89 14.75
N ALA A 209 6.36 14.97 14.19
CA ALA A 209 5.95 16.34 14.49
C ALA A 209 4.58 16.76 13.89
N THR A 210 3.90 15.85 13.18
CA THR A 210 2.57 16.06 12.59
C THR A 210 1.50 15.11 13.14
N LEU A 211 1.89 14.19 14.03
CA LEU A 211 1.01 13.20 14.65
C LEU A 211 0.45 13.65 16.01
N ASP A 212 0.28 14.97 16.19
CA ASP A 212 -0.36 15.53 17.38
C ASP A 212 -1.77 14.97 17.51
N GLY A 213 -2.09 14.39 18.68
CA GLY A 213 -3.36 13.71 18.92
C GLY A 213 -3.38 12.20 18.60
N HIS A 214 -2.28 11.63 18.09
CA HIS A 214 -2.13 10.19 17.83
C HIS A 214 -1.10 9.56 18.77
N SER A 215 -1.40 9.47 20.08
CA SER A 215 -0.47 9.01 21.12
C SER A 215 0.17 7.65 20.86
N GLU A 216 -0.60 6.69 20.35
CA GLU A 216 -0.17 5.33 20.08
C GLU A 216 0.78 5.29 18.88
N ALA A 217 0.49 6.10 17.85
CA ALA A 217 1.36 6.27 16.68
C ALA A 217 2.69 6.93 17.08
N LEU A 218 2.64 7.97 17.92
CA LEU A 218 3.83 8.60 18.48
C LEU A 218 4.66 7.64 19.33
N THR A 219 4.01 6.80 20.13
CA THR A 219 4.67 5.76 20.93
C THR A 219 5.41 4.77 20.03
N LEU A 220 4.81 4.38 18.89
CA LEU A 220 5.46 3.47 17.96
C LEU A 220 6.65 4.13 17.24
N LEU A 221 6.49 5.38 16.80
CA LEU A 221 7.57 6.15 16.17
C LEU A 221 8.72 6.47 17.12
N ALA A 222 8.45 6.65 18.42
CA ALA A 222 9.49 6.91 19.41
C ALA A 222 10.43 5.72 19.64
N ARG A 223 10.06 4.52 19.18
CA ARG A 223 10.89 3.30 19.27
C ARG A 223 11.96 3.22 18.18
N THR A 224 12.06 4.22 17.30
CA THR A 224 13.10 4.26 16.27
C THR A 224 14.46 4.05 16.96
N PRO A 225 15.24 3.02 16.58
CA PRO A 225 16.44 2.61 17.32
C PRO A 225 17.38 3.79 17.58
N ASP A 226 18.13 3.78 18.68
CA ASP A 226 19.15 4.79 18.95
C ASP A 226 20.40 4.65 18.03
N SER A 227 20.54 3.54 17.30
CA SER A 227 21.76 3.19 16.56
C SER A 227 21.87 3.73 15.12
N TRP A 228 21.04 4.69 14.72
CA TRP A 228 21.06 5.22 13.34
C TRP A 228 22.26 6.13 13.07
N GLU A 229 22.88 6.69 14.11
CA GLU A 229 24.12 7.48 13.99
C GLU A 229 25.37 6.60 13.82
N GLU A 230 25.36 5.34 14.28
CA GLU A 230 26.54 4.47 14.24
C GLU A 230 26.70 3.65 12.96
N THR A 231 25.72 3.63 12.06
CA THR A 231 25.78 2.76 10.86
C THR A 231 26.20 3.46 9.57
N TYR A 232 26.40 4.78 9.60
CA TYR A 232 26.81 5.57 8.42
C TYR A 232 27.75 6.75 8.77
N SER A 233 28.80 6.49 9.54
CA SER A 233 30.04 7.29 9.53
C SER A 233 31.06 6.70 8.57
#